data_AF-Q54U47-F1
#
_entry.id   AF-Q54U47-F1
#
_cell.length_a   1.000
_cell.length_b   1.000
_cell.length_c   1.000
_cell.angle_alpha   90.00
_cell.angle_beta   90.00
_cell.angle_gamma   90.00
#
_symmetry.space_group_name_H-M   'P 1'
#
loop_
_entity.id
_entity.type
_entity.pdbx_description
1 polymer ?
#
loop_
_entity_poly.entity_id
_entity_poly.type
_entity_poly.pdbx_seq_one_letter_code
_entity_poly.pdbx_strand_id
1 'polypeptide(L)'
;MNLFYLDLVAATSARYHNDKHVVKLILEATQLLYSTWHLMEPSSDWKLKAPNPMKLTHTNHPLTKWVRTNNKTYDIVSDYCHSLLQEYTTRYGKIHSCKTHMDFLTNNYPSQLPTSMAQAPIMPLCMPDIYKVTPTNSWSDVVSSYRNYYIGEKLHFSSYKGVEWPSWLPPKSQAGTPTIVKKKKAPKASKQTTTTTTTTTKTSTATSSKKVKKTKSISSPSSSPPPPTTTQPSPFIPAVSTIKTRSQSNRKIN
;
A
#
# COMPACT_ATOMS: atom_id res chain seq x y z
N MET A 1 -5.88 5.82 -6.32
CA MET A 1 -6.04 4.60 -5.51
C MET A 1 -5.72 4.93 -4.08
N ASN A 2 -6.65 4.72 -3.17
CA ASN A 2 -6.56 4.99 -1.76
C ASN A 2 -7.32 3.90 -1.00
N LEU A 3 -6.83 3.57 0.19
CA LEU A 3 -7.55 2.79 1.18
C LEU A 3 -7.55 3.63 2.45
N PHE A 4 -8.73 4.03 2.92
CA PHE A 4 -8.86 4.90 4.08
C PHE A 4 -9.14 4.06 5.32
N TYR A 5 -8.11 3.65 6.06
CA TYR A 5 -8.32 2.92 7.32
C TYR A 5 -8.68 3.92 8.42
N LEU A 6 -9.95 3.96 8.82
CA LEU A 6 -10.47 4.87 9.86
C LEU A 6 -10.60 4.20 11.23
N ASP A 7 -10.33 2.90 11.30
CA ASP A 7 -10.27 2.10 12.52
C ASP A 7 -9.36 0.88 12.31
N LEU A 8 -8.88 0.28 13.40
CA LEU A 8 -8.09 -0.96 13.36
C LEU A 8 -8.95 -2.17 13.00
N VAL A 9 -10.24 -2.14 13.34
CA VAL A 9 -11.19 -3.18 12.96
C VAL A 9 -11.83 -2.82 11.63
N ALA A 10 -11.68 -3.69 10.63
CA ALA A 10 -12.17 -3.45 9.26
C ALA A 10 -13.66 -3.09 9.20
N ALA A 11 -14.51 -3.79 9.96
CA ALA A 11 -15.95 -3.52 10.06
C ALA A 11 -16.25 -2.13 10.65
N THR A 12 -15.52 -1.71 11.68
CA THR A 12 -15.67 -0.36 12.25
C THR A 12 -15.16 0.71 11.30
N SER A 13 -14.03 0.46 10.63
CA SER A 13 -13.49 1.34 9.59
C SER A 13 -14.51 1.55 8.46
N ALA A 14 -15.16 0.48 7.99
CA ALA A 14 -16.21 0.51 6.98
C ALA A 14 -17.38 1.43 7.40
N ARG A 15 -17.89 1.25 8.62
CA ARG A 15 -18.96 2.08 9.21
C ARG A 15 -18.60 3.57 9.29
N TYR A 16 -17.32 3.91 9.50
CA TYR A 16 -16.88 5.30 9.62
C TYR A 16 -16.75 6.05 8.29
N HIS A 17 -16.86 5.37 7.15
CA HIS A 17 -16.90 6.06 5.87
C HIS A 17 -18.21 6.81 5.63
N ASN A 18 -18.10 7.91 4.90
CA ASN A 18 -19.23 8.64 4.34
C ASN A 18 -19.79 7.83 3.17
N ASP A 19 -21.03 8.14 2.82
CA ASP A 19 -21.80 7.40 1.82
C ASP A 19 -21.04 7.27 0.48
N LYS A 20 -20.39 8.34 0.02
CA LYS A 20 -19.61 8.36 -1.24
C LYS A 20 -18.40 7.44 -1.19
N HIS A 21 -17.71 7.40 -0.06
CA HIS A 21 -16.51 6.60 0.12
C HIS A 21 -16.83 5.12 0.31
N VAL A 22 -17.96 4.76 0.93
CA VAL A 22 -18.39 3.34 0.98
C VAL A 22 -18.45 2.77 -0.44
N VAL A 23 -19.07 3.48 -1.40
CA VAL A 23 -19.16 3.03 -2.80
C VAL A 23 -17.80 3.06 -3.50
N LYS A 24 -17.09 4.18 -3.38
CA LYS A 24 -15.84 4.40 -4.11
C LYS A 24 -14.71 3.45 -3.67
N LEU A 25 -14.58 3.20 -2.37
CA LEU A 25 -13.49 2.40 -1.83
C LEU A 25 -13.64 0.90 -2.15
N ILE A 26 -14.87 0.42 -2.36
CA ILE A 26 -15.11 -0.94 -2.87
C ILE A 26 -14.45 -1.09 -4.25
N LEU A 27 -14.73 -0.16 -5.17
CA LEU A 27 -14.13 -0.18 -6.51
C LEU A 27 -12.60 -0.10 -6.44
N GLU A 28 -12.06 0.79 -5.62
CA GLU A 28 -10.61 0.95 -5.49
C GLU A 28 -9.92 -0.28 -4.87
N ALA A 29 -10.52 -0.90 -3.85
CA ALA A 29 -10.00 -2.13 -3.25
C ALA A 29 -10.03 -3.31 -4.24
N THR A 30 -11.14 -3.51 -4.95
CA THR A 30 -11.26 -4.56 -5.99
C THR A 30 -10.23 -4.35 -7.12
N GLN A 31 -10.00 -3.11 -7.55
CA GLN A 31 -8.97 -2.78 -8.55
C GLN A 31 -7.55 -3.07 -8.06
N LEU A 32 -7.24 -2.83 -6.78
CA LEU A 32 -5.93 -3.19 -6.20
C LEU A 32 -5.71 -4.70 -6.22
N LEU A 33 -6.72 -5.48 -5.81
CA LEU A 33 -6.65 -6.94 -5.81
C LEU A 33 -6.49 -7.51 -7.23
N TYR A 34 -7.27 -7.04 -8.21
CA TYR A 34 -7.07 -7.44 -9.60
C TYR A 34 -5.71 -7.01 -10.15
N SER A 35 -5.22 -5.83 -9.77
CA SER A 35 -3.87 -5.40 -10.18
C SER A 35 -2.80 -6.35 -9.64
N THR A 36 -2.97 -6.89 -8.43
CA THR A 36 -2.11 -7.96 -7.90
C THR A 36 -2.18 -9.22 -8.76
N TRP A 37 -3.38 -9.67 -9.15
CA TRP A 37 -3.55 -10.81 -10.07
C TRP A 37 -2.83 -10.62 -11.41
N HIS A 38 -3.03 -9.47 -12.08
CA HIS A 38 -2.35 -9.19 -13.34
C HIS A 38 -0.81 -9.18 -13.23
N LEU A 39 -0.26 -8.94 -12.04
CA LEU A 39 1.18 -8.78 -11.81
C LEU A 39 1.84 -10.03 -11.20
N MET A 40 1.05 -10.92 -10.59
CA MET A 40 1.53 -12.07 -9.80
C MET A 40 1.01 -13.41 -10.32
N GLU A 41 0.16 -13.43 -11.35
CA GLU A 41 -0.26 -14.66 -12.03
C GLU A 41 0.28 -14.65 -13.47
N PRO A 42 1.25 -15.51 -13.80
CA PRO A 42 1.84 -15.57 -15.14
C PRO A 42 0.86 -16.03 -16.21
N SER A 43 -0.02 -16.99 -15.88
CA SER A 43 -1.03 -17.46 -16.82
C SER A 43 -2.14 -16.43 -16.98
N SER A 44 -2.80 -16.38 -18.14
CA SER A 44 -4.05 -15.61 -18.29
C SER A 44 -5.31 -16.45 -18.05
N ASP A 45 -5.19 -17.74 -17.73
CA ASP A 45 -6.32 -18.65 -17.54
C ASP A 45 -7.24 -18.24 -16.39
N TRP A 46 -6.71 -17.55 -15.38
CA TRP A 46 -7.51 -17.01 -14.28
C TRP A 46 -8.58 -16.03 -14.76
N LYS A 47 -8.36 -15.34 -15.88
CA LYS A 47 -9.32 -14.38 -16.46
C LYS A 47 -10.58 -15.08 -16.97
N LEU A 48 -10.50 -16.37 -17.32
CA LEU A 48 -11.65 -17.18 -17.71
C LEU A 48 -12.50 -17.58 -16.50
N LYS A 49 -11.89 -17.61 -15.30
CA LYS A 49 -12.54 -17.98 -14.04
C LYS A 49 -13.06 -16.77 -13.26
N ALA A 50 -12.42 -15.61 -13.44
CA ALA A 50 -12.81 -14.36 -12.80
C ALA A 50 -14.03 -13.73 -13.49
N PRO A 51 -15.00 -13.18 -12.74
CA PRO A 51 -16.14 -12.50 -13.34
C PRO A 51 -15.68 -11.16 -13.93
N ASN A 52 -15.56 -11.06 -15.26
CA ASN A 52 -15.16 -9.85 -16.00
C ASN A 52 -14.04 -9.03 -15.30
N PRO A 53 -12.81 -9.58 -15.20
CA PRO A 53 -11.77 -9.01 -14.36
C PRO A 53 -11.43 -7.56 -14.73
N MET A 54 -11.23 -6.72 -13.71
CA MET A 54 -10.88 -5.31 -13.93
C MET A 54 -9.49 -5.20 -14.58
N LYS A 55 -9.29 -4.17 -15.41
CA LYS A 55 -8.00 -3.92 -16.08
C LYS A 55 -6.89 -3.61 -15.06
N LEU A 56 -5.66 -3.94 -15.39
CA LEU A 56 -4.48 -3.54 -14.61
C LEU A 56 -4.44 -2.02 -14.50
N THR A 57 -4.31 -1.50 -13.27
CA THR A 57 -4.14 -0.06 -13.04
C THR A 57 -3.02 0.19 -12.04
N HIS A 58 -2.42 1.39 -12.11
CA HIS A 58 -1.55 1.92 -11.05
C HIS A 58 -0.42 0.98 -10.59
N THR A 59 0.23 0.26 -11.51
CA THR A 59 1.28 -0.75 -11.24
C THR A 59 2.37 -0.30 -10.24
N ASN A 60 2.74 0.98 -10.31
CA ASN A 60 3.81 1.56 -9.49
C ASN A 60 3.31 2.34 -8.26
N HIS A 61 2.00 2.40 -8.04
CA HIS A 61 1.43 3.10 -6.90
C HIS A 61 1.81 2.40 -5.57
N PRO A 62 2.11 3.15 -4.50
CA PRO A 62 2.56 2.57 -3.24
C PRO A 62 1.63 1.47 -2.71
N LEU A 63 0.32 1.67 -2.76
CA LEU A 63 -0.64 0.65 -2.35
C LEU A 63 -0.58 -0.61 -3.22
N THR A 64 -0.49 -0.49 -4.55
CA THR A 64 -0.38 -1.66 -5.43
C THR A 64 0.86 -2.49 -5.12
N LYS A 65 1.99 -1.82 -4.83
CA LYS A 65 3.21 -2.49 -4.37
C LYS A 65 3.05 -3.14 -3.00
N TRP A 66 2.35 -2.48 -2.09
CA TRP A 66 2.11 -2.99 -0.74
C TRP A 66 1.20 -4.22 -0.74
N VAL A 67 0.07 -4.20 -1.46
CA VAL A 67 -0.89 -5.31 -1.52
C VAL A 67 -0.25 -6.61 -2.02
N ARG A 68 0.68 -6.52 -2.97
CA ARG A 68 1.38 -7.68 -3.54
C ARG A 68 2.62 -8.12 -2.76
N THR A 69 2.85 -7.60 -1.56
CA THR A 69 4.02 -7.97 -0.74
C THR A 69 3.93 -9.42 -0.30
N ASN A 70 2.76 -9.84 0.20
CA ASN A 70 2.47 -11.21 0.56
C ASN A 70 0.95 -11.44 0.68
N ASN A 71 0.55 -12.68 0.98
CA ASN A 71 -0.83 -13.04 1.28
C ASN A 71 -1.44 -12.20 2.42
N LYS A 72 -0.71 -11.86 3.48
CA LYS A 72 -1.25 -11.07 4.61
C LYS A 72 -1.68 -9.67 4.19
N THR A 73 -0.92 -8.98 3.34
CA THR A 73 -1.33 -7.67 2.81
C THR A 73 -2.53 -7.77 1.88
N TYR A 74 -2.62 -8.86 1.11
CA TYR A 74 -3.76 -9.16 0.25
C TYR A 74 -5.04 -9.43 1.06
N ASP A 75 -4.93 -10.22 2.13
CA ASP A 75 -6.02 -10.55 3.05
C ASP A 75 -6.57 -9.29 3.72
N ILE A 76 -5.70 -8.39 4.21
CA ILE A 76 -6.12 -7.13 4.83
C ILE A 76 -6.99 -6.28 3.89
N VAL A 77 -6.66 -6.22 2.59
CA VAL A 77 -7.48 -5.48 1.61
C VAL A 77 -8.77 -6.23 1.29
N SER A 78 -8.71 -7.55 1.22
CA SER A 78 -9.88 -8.40 0.97
C SER A 78 -10.91 -8.29 2.10
N ASP A 79 -10.48 -8.40 3.35
CA ASP A 79 -11.32 -8.27 4.55
C ASP A 79 -11.92 -6.87 4.69
N TYR A 80 -11.12 -5.85 4.38
CA TYR A 80 -11.58 -4.47 4.34
C TYR A 80 -12.64 -4.25 3.26
N CYS A 81 -12.43 -4.77 2.05
CA CYS A 81 -13.42 -4.71 0.98
C CYS A 81 -14.70 -5.49 1.32
N HIS A 82 -14.59 -6.64 1.99
CA HIS A 82 -15.74 -7.40 2.46
C HIS A 82 -16.56 -6.60 3.48
N SER A 83 -15.89 -5.93 4.42
CA SER A 83 -16.53 -5.04 5.40
C SER A 83 -17.24 -3.86 4.72
N LEU A 84 -16.65 -3.27 3.69
CA LEU A 84 -17.29 -2.22 2.89
C LEU A 84 -18.52 -2.72 2.11
N LEU A 85 -18.48 -3.94 1.57
CA LEU A 85 -19.62 -4.56 0.88
C LEU A 85 -20.80 -4.82 1.83
N GLN A 86 -20.51 -5.28 3.05
CA GLN A 86 -21.51 -5.43 4.10
C GLN A 86 -22.12 -4.07 4.46
N GLU A 87 -21.28 -3.04 4.67
CA GLU A 87 -21.75 -1.69 4.97
C GLU A 87 -22.60 -1.09 3.84
N TYR A 88 -22.19 -1.29 2.59
CA TYR A 88 -22.99 -0.90 1.42
C TYR A 88 -24.38 -1.56 1.45
N THR A 89 -24.42 -2.86 1.75
CA THR A 89 -25.69 -3.61 1.83
C THR A 89 -26.58 -3.05 2.92
N THR A 90 -26.02 -2.77 4.11
CA THR A 90 -26.73 -2.16 5.24
C THR A 90 -27.29 -0.78 4.89
N ARG A 91 -26.51 0.10 4.25
CA ARG A 91 -26.95 1.49 3.95
C ARG A 91 -27.95 1.59 2.82
N TYR A 92 -27.79 0.76 1.78
CA TYR A 92 -28.52 0.93 0.52
C TYR A 92 -29.54 -0.16 0.24
N GLY A 93 -29.60 -1.22 1.06
CA GLY A 93 -30.51 -2.36 0.86
C GLY A 93 -30.26 -3.11 -0.45
N LYS A 94 -29.03 -3.02 -0.99
CA LYS A 94 -28.64 -3.55 -2.30
C LYS A 94 -27.30 -4.28 -2.20
N ILE A 95 -27.11 -5.30 -3.04
CA ILE A 95 -25.81 -5.95 -3.20
C ILE A 95 -24.99 -5.15 -4.22
N HIS A 96 -23.78 -4.73 -3.85
CA HIS A 96 -22.87 -4.05 -4.78
C HIS A 96 -22.35 -5.03 -5.85
N SER A 97 -22.19 -4.56 -7.10
CA SER A 97 -21.73 -5.40 -8.22
C SER A 97 -20.40 -6.11 -7.95
N CYS A 98 -19.45 -5.42 -7.30
CA CYS A 98 -18.17 -5.98 -6.84
C CYS A 98 -18.27 -7.20 -5.90
N LYS A 99 -19.43 -7.55 -5.34
CA LYS A 99 -19.57 -8.75 -4.50
C LYS A 99 -19.12 -10.01 -5.25
N THR A 100 -19.53 -10.14 -6.51
CA THR A 100 -19.15 -11.27 -7.37
C THR A 100 -17.63 -11.33 -7.62
N HIS A 101 -17.01 -10.18 -7.88
CA HIS A 101 -15.56 -10.06 -8.01
C HIS A 101 -14.84 -10.47 -6.72
N MET A 102 -15.33 -10.00 -5.57
CA MET A 102 -14.73 -10.33 -4.27
C MET A 102 -14.88 -11.81 -3.92
N ASP A 103 -15.96 -12.47 -4.34
CA ASP A 103 -16.11 -13.92 -4.15
C ASP A 103 -15.03 -14.70 -4.91
N PHE A 104 -14.63 -14.27 -6.10
CA PHE A 104 -13.47 -14.84 -6.79
C PHE A 104 -12.17 -14.49 -6.06
N LEU A 105 -11.96 -13.21 -5.75
CA LEU A 105 -10.69 -12.69 -5.21
C LEU A 105 -10.36 -13.19 -3.80
N THR A 106 -11.36 -13.50 -2.98
CA THR A 106 -11.16 -14.04 -1.62
C THR A 106 -10.96 -15.57 -1.62
N ASN A 107 -11.52 -16.28 -2.60
CA ASN A 107 -11.41 -17.74 -2.67
C ASN A 107 -10.20 -18.23 -3.49
N ASN A 108 -9.44 -17.32 -4.10
CA ASN A 108 -8.33 -17.65 -4.98
C ASN A 108 -7.16 -16.67 -4.73
N TYR A 109 -5.94 -17.13 -4.97
CA TYR A 109 -4.73 -16.30 -4.89
C TYR A 109 -3.88 -16.45 -6.16
N PRO A 110 -3.16 -15.39 -6.59
CA PRO A 110 -2.15 -15.50 -7.64
C PRO A 110 -1.03 -16.44 -7.22
N SER A 111 -0.56 -17.31 -8.11
CA SER A 111 0.43 -18.35 -7.81
C SER A 111 1.80 -17.80 -7.36
N GLN A 112 2.18 -16.60 -7.80
CA GLN A 112 3.45 -15.98 -7.39
C GLN A 112 3.30 -14.98 -6.24
N LEU A 113 2.12 -14.87 -5.61
CA LEU A 113 1.98 -14.04 -4.41
C LEU A 113 2.77 -14.69 -3.25
N PRO A 114 3.75 -14.00 -2.63
CA PRO A 114 4.53 -14.59 -1.56
C PRO A 114 3.66 -14.96 -0.35
N THR A 115 3.89 -16.13 0.23
CA THR A 115 3.24 -16.53 1.49
C THR A 115 4.11 -16.12 2.67
N SER A 116 3.52 -15.44 3.66
CA SER A 116 4.21 -15.06 4.90
C SER A 116 3.44 -15.47 6.14
N MET A 117 4.18 -15.90 7.17
CA MET A 117 3.66 -16.11 8.52
C MET A 117 3.89 -14.90 9.44
N ALA A 118 4.67 -13.91 8.99
CA ALA A 118 4.93 -12.70 9.75
C ALA A 118 3.71 -11.75 9.70
N GLN A 119 3.71 -10.76 10.60
CA GLN A 119 2.73 -9.67 10.56
C GLN A 119 2.85 -8.89 9.25
N ALA A 120 1.73 -8.42 8.71
CA ALA A 120 1.74 -7.57 7.53
C ALA A 120 2.52 -6.26 7.81
N PRO A 121 3.35 -5.79 6.85
CA PRO A 121 4.02 -4.50 6.96
C PRO A 121 3.01 -3.34 7.04
N ILE A 122 3.40 -2.24 7.66
CA ILE A 122 2.59 -1.02 7.75
C ILE A 122 2.28 -0.51 6.34
N MET A 123 1.02 -0.13 6.10
CA MET A 123 0.59 0.37 4.79
C MET A 123 1.17 1.75 4.47
N PRO A 124 1.46 2.04 3.19
CA PRO A 124 1.88 3.38 2.78
C PRO A 124 0.73 4.40 2.85
N LEU A 125 1.03 5.59 3.34
CA LEU A 125 0.08 6.71 3.44
C LEU A 125 -0.01 7.49 2.12
N CYS A 126 -1.16 7.41 1.45
CA CYS A 126 -1.40 8.01 0.14
C CYS A 126 -2.21 9.32 0.25
N MET A 127 -1.73 10.25 1.07
CA MET A 127 -2.37 11.55 1.35
C MET A 127 -1.32 12.67 1.40
N PRO A 128 -1.72 13.97 1.38
CA PRO A 128 -0.79 15.08 1.60
C PRO A 128 -0.08 14.99 2.96
N ASP A 129 1.18 15.41 3.02
CA ASP A 129 2.03 15.26 4.22
C ASP A 129 1.48 15.97 5.45
N ILE A 130 0.73 17.06 5.26
CA ILE A 130 0.11 17.83 6.36
C ILE A 130 -0.89 17.02 7.20
N TYR A 131 -1.36 15.87 6.72
CA TYR A 131 -2.28 15.00 7.47
C TYR A 131 -1.59 13.79 8.08
N LYS A 132 -0.34 13.51 7.68
CA LYS A 132 0.38 12.31 8.12
C LYS A 132 0.90 12.49 9.54
N VAL A 133 0.70 11.47 10.36
CA VAL A 133 1.44 11.30 11.61
C VAL A 133 2.83 10.78 11.26
N THR A 134 3.84 11.61 11.52
CA THR A 134 5.24 11.31 11.19
C THR A 134 6.12 11.33 12.44
N PRO A 135 6.94 10.29 12.68
CA PRO A 135 7.04 9.03 11.91
C PRO A 135 5.79 8.15 12.07
N THR A 136 5.46 7.36 11.04
CA THR A 136 4.40 6.34 11.10
C THR A 136 5.02 5.02 11.53
N ASN A 137 4.78 4.59 12.77
CA ASN A 137 5.43 3.41 13.37
C ASN A 137 4.44 2.29 13.71
N SER A 138 3.14 2.57 13.63
CA SER A 138 2.09 1.63 14.01
C SER A 138 0.85 1.78 13.11
N TRP A 139 -0.05 0.80 13.16
CA TRP A 139 -1.37 0.91 12.53
C TRP A 139 -2.24 2.01 13.16
N SER A 140 -1.99 2.38 14.42
CA SER A 140 -2.68 3.51 15.08
C SER A 140 -2.31 4.85 14.42
N ASP A 141 -1.05 5.01 14.02
CA ASP A 141 -0.58 6.21 13.30
C ASP A 141 -1.20 6.31 11.90
N VAL A 142 -1.38 5.17 11.24
CA VAL A 142 -2.10 5.07 9.95
C VAL A 142 -3.53 5.55 10.11
N VAL A 143 -4.25 5.02 11.11
CA VAL A 143 -5.64 5.42 11.41
C VAL A 143 -5.72 6.91 11.72
N SER A 144 -4.83 7.40 12.58
CA SER A 144 -4.77 8.82 12.95
C SER A 144 -4.54 9.72 11.73
N SER A 145 -3.64 9.31 10.83
CA SER A 145 -3.36 10.04 9.59
C SER A 145 -4.59 10.12 8.68
N TYR A 146 -5.29 8.99 8.47
CA TYR A 146 -6.50 9.00 7.66
C TYR A 146 -7.65 9.75 8.31
N ARG A 147 -7.80 9.69 9.64
CA ARG A 147 -8.78 10.52 10.36
C ARG A 147 -8.49 12.02 10.21
N ASN A 148 -7.23 12.44 10.33
CA ASN A 148 -6.80 13.82 10.06
C ASN A 148 -7.16 14.26 8.63
N TYR A 149 -6.84 13.41 7.64
CA TYR A 149 -7.18 13.68 6.24
C TYR A 149 -8.69 13.76 6.03
N TYR A 150 -9.44 12.92 6.73
CA TYR A 150 -10.89 12.90 6.63
C TYR A 150 -11.53 14.18 7.16
N ILE A 151 -11.12 14.61 8.36
CA ILE A 151 -11.58 15.86 8.99
C ILE A 151 -11.20 17.06 8.12
N GLY A 152 -9.94 17.11 7.66
CA GLY A 152 -9.43 18.25 6.90
C GLY A 152 -9.97 18.39 5.49
N GLU A 153 -10.19 17.29 4.77
CA GLU A 153 -10.41 17.33 3.31
C GLU A 153 -11.68 16.61 2.84
N LYS A 154 -12.33 15.81 3.69
CA LYS A 154 -13.48 14.97 3.29
C LYS A 154 -14.77 15.33 4.01
N LEU A 155 -14.67 15.88 5.21
CA LEU A 155 -15.83 16.15 6.06
C LEU A 155 -16.85 17.10 5.41
N HIS A 156 -16.38 18.14 4.70
CA HIS A 156 -17.23 19.17 4.10
C HIS A 156 -18.25 18.67 3.05
N PHE A 157 -18.04 17.48 2.47
CA PHE A 157 -19.01 16.85 1.56
C PHE A 157 -19.56 15.51 2.07
N SER A 158 -19.24 15.15 3.30
CA SER A 158 -19.59 13.85 3.87
C SER A 158 -21.06 13.79 4.27
N SER A 159 -21.74 12.72 3.87
CA SER A 159 -23.06 12.34 4.37
C SER A 159 -22.98 10.96 5.03
N TYR A 160 -23.82 10.77 6.05
CA TYR A 160 -23.92 9.53 6.83
C TYR A 160 -25.40 9.19 6.96
N LYS A 161 -25.96 8.60 5.89
CA LYS A 161 -27.40 8.26 5.84
C LYS A 161 -27.65 6.90 6.47
N GLY A 162 -28.58 6.85 7.43
CA GLY A 162 -29.02 5.60 8.06
C GLY A 162 -27.99 4.97 9.01
N VAL A 163 -26.93 5.68 9.37
CA VAL A 163 -25.89 5.20 10.29
C VAL A 163 -25.54 6.27 11.33
N GLU A 164 -24.98 5.82 12.44
CA GLU A 164 -24.54 6.71 13.51
C GLU A 164 -23.39 7.63 13.05
N TRP A 165 -23.39 8.85 13.58
CA TRP A 165 -22.29 9.78 13.36
C TRP A 165 -21.02 9.25 14.03
N PRO A 166 -19.89 9.12 13.32
CA PRO A 166 -18.65 8.64 13.91
C PRO A 166 -18.20 9.50 15.10
N SER A 167 -17.96 8.87 16.25
CA SER A 167 -17.62 9.56 17.51
C SER A 167 -16.30 10.33 17.47
N TRP A 168 -15.38 9.98 16.56
CA TRP A 168 -14.10 10.66 16.39
C TRP A 168 -14.18 11.89 15.46
N LEU A 169 -15.31 12.12 14.79
CA LEU A 169 -15.54 13.33 14.01
C LEU A 169 -15.96 14.48 14.94
N PRO A 170 -15.65 15.74 14.57
CA PRO A 170 -16.23 16.91 15.22
C PRO A 170 -17.76 16.83 15.26
N PRO A 171 -18.42 17.47 16.25
CA PRO A 171 -19.88 17.55 16.29
C PRO A 171 -20.45 18.08 14.96
N LYS A 172 -21.62 17.57 14.54
CA LYS A 172 -22.26 17.94 13.27
C LYS A 172 -22.39 19.46 13.05
N SER A 173 -22.56 20.23 14.12
CA SER A 173 -22.64 21.70 14.09
C SER A 173 -21.38 22.37 13.56
N GLN A 174 -20.21 21.72 13.64
CA GLN A 174 -18.92 22.24 13.17
C GLN A 174 -18.50 21.69 11.79
N ALA A 175 -19.18 20.64 11.30
CA ALA A 175 -18.78 19.92 10.08
C ALA A 175 -18.93 20.73 8.77
N GLY A 176 -19.62 21.87 8.81
CA GLY A 176 -19.86 22.75 7.66
C GLY A 176 -18.85 23.88 7.48
N THR A 177 -17.98 24.15 8.46
CA THR A 177 -16.99 25.23 8.35
C THR A 177 -15.72 24.69 7.70
N PRO A 178 -15.30 25.18 6.52
CA PRO A 178 -14.02 24.78 5.95
C PRO A 178 -12.90 25.20 6.90
N THR A 179 -12.27 24.24 7.57
CA THR A 179 -11.03 24.51 8.31
C THR A 179 -9.96 24.86 7.29
N ILE A 180 -9.71 26.16 7.08
CA ILE A 180 -8.60 26.65 6.27
C ILE A 180 -7.30 26.29 7.00
N VAL A 181 -6.80 25.08 6.80
CA VAL A 181 -5.43 24.76 7.12
C VAL A 181 -4.58 25.57 6.14
N LYS A 182 -3.96 26.65 6.65
CA LYS A 182 -3.07 27.52 5.86
C LYS A 182 -2.01 26.64 5.19
N LYS A 183 -2.16 26.39 3.88
CA LYS A 183 -1.11 25.80 3.05
C LYS A 183 0.10 26.71 3.16
N LYS A 184 1.12 26.32 3.93
CA LYS A 184 2.44 26.95 3.86
C LYS A 184 2.95 26.73 2.43
N LYS A 185 2.88 27.76 1.59
CA LYS A 185 3.60 27.80 0.31
C LYS A 185 5.08 27.62 0.64
N ALA A 186 5.71 26.58 0.10
CA ALA A 186 7.16 26.46 0.13
C ALA A 186 7.77 27.71 -0.54
N PRO A 187 8.82 28.32 0.05
CA PRO A 187 9.47 29.47 -0.56
C PRO A 187 10.14 29.03 -1.87
N LYS A 188 9.88 29.76 -2.96
CA LYS A 188 10.66 29.64 -4.19
C LYS A 188 12.10 30.06 -3.88
N ALA A 189 13.06 29.17 -4.12
CA ALA A 189 14.48 29.50 -4.05
C ALA A 189 14.80 30.60 -5.08
N SER A 190 15.18 31.79 -4.59
CA SER A 190 15.82 32.83 -5.39
C SER A 190 17.28 32.47 -5.57
N LYS A 191 17.76 32.48 -6.82
CA LYS A 191 19.18 32.43 -7.16
C LYS A 191 19.82 33.73 -6.68
N GLN A 192 20.74 33.68 -5.73
CA GLN A 192 21.69 34.76 -5.47
C GLN A 192 23.01 34.44 -6.17
N THR A 193 23.38 35.34 -7.07
CA THR A 193 24.66 35.41 -7.77
C THR A 193 25.69 36.00 -6.82
N THR A 194 26.77 35.27 -6.50
CA THR A 194 27.91 35.78 -5.71
C THR A 194 28.97 36.34 -6.65
N THR A 195 29.20 37.64 -6.57
CA THR A 195 30.28 38.38 -7.25
C THR A 195 31.57 38.22 -6.44
N THR A 196 32.65 37.76 -7.08
CA THR A 196 33.99 37.63 -6.51
C THR A 196 34.70 38.99 -6.48
N THR A 197 35.24 39.40 -5.33
CA THR A 197 36.23 40.49 -5.27
C THR A 197 37.44 40.01 -4.45
N THR A 198 38.59 39.95 -5.13
CA THR A 198 39.88 39.50 -4.62
C THR A 198 40.60 40.65 -3.92
N THR A 199 41.14 40.45 -2.71
CA THR A 199 42.18 41.33 -2.16
C THR A 199 43.29 40.50 -1.53
N THR A 200 44.52 40.85 -1.89
CA THR A 200 45.77 40.11 -1.74
C THR A 200 46.54 40.58 -0.51
N THR A 201 47.12 39.66 0.27
CA THR A 201 48.24 39.99 1.18
C THR A 201 49.28 38.86 1.17
N LYS A 202 50.53 39.26 0.90
CA LYS A 202 51.78 38.46 0.87
C LYS A 202 52.07 37.89 2.29
N THR A 203 52.81 36.79 2.50
CA THR A 203 54.30 36.75 2.54
C THR A 203 54.80 35.30 2.71
N SER A 204 55.89 34.95 1.97
CA SER A 204 56.99 33.95 2.15
C SER A 204 56.79 32.66 3.00
N THR A 205 57.31 31.46 2.69
CA THR A 205 58.62 31.08 2.09
C THR A 205 58.67 29.55 1.82
N ALA A 206 59.32 29.15 0.71
CA ALA A 206 60.14 27.92 0.47
C ALA A 206 59.51 26.51 0.68
N THR A 207 59.69 25.44 -0.13
CA THR A 207 60.68 25.07 -1.14
C THR A 207 60.18 23.84 -1.95
N SER A 208 60.71 23.67 -3.17
CA SER A 208 60.96 22.39 -3.89
C SER A 208 59.92 21.78 -4.86
N SER A 209 59.94 22.35 -6.07
CA SER A 209 60.03 21.75 -7.42
C SER A 209 60.08 20.22 -7.62
N LYS A 210 59.17 19.65 -8.42
CA LYS A 210 59.47 19.12 -9.78
C LYS A 210 58.19 18.66 -10.51
N LYS A 211 58.11 19.04 -11.78
CA LYS A 211 57.00 18.87 -12.74
C LYS A 211 57.52 18.04 -13.91
N VAL A 212 56.85 16.95 -14.29
CA VAL A 212 56.93 16.40 -15.66
C VAL A 212 55.57 15.80 -16.05
N LYS A 213 55.04 16.28 -17.19
CA LYS A 213 53.93 15.75 -17.99
C LYS A 213 54.53 15.15 -19.26
N LYS A 214 54.16 13.93 -19.65
CA LYS A 214 54.14 13.41 -21.05
C LYS A 214 53.46 12.03 -21.07
N THR A 215 52.26 11.89 -21.66
CA THR A 215 51.92 11.38 -23.01
C THR A 215 51.87 9.85 -23.19
N LYS A 216 50.64 9.36 -23.43
CA LYS A 216 50.13 8.26 -24.32
C LYS A 216 51.09 7.17 -24.87
N SER A 217 50.68 5.90 -24.67
CA SER A 217 50.65 4.78 -25.65
C SER A 217 50.00 3.54 -24.99
N ILE A 218 48.80 3.09 -25.40
CA ILE A 218 48.50 1.95 -26.31
C ILE A 218 49.12 0.61 -25.88
N SER A 219 48.31 -0.34 -25.39
CA SER A 219 48.20 -1.73 -25.90
C SER A 219 47.26 -2.63 -25.06
N SER A 220 46.31 -3.20 -25.79
CA SER A 220 45.32 -4.30 -25.68
C SER A 220 45.56 -5.52 -24.73
N PRO A 221 44.53 -6.39 -24.53
CA PRO A 221 44.27 -7.18 -23.32
C PRO A 221 44.59 -8.69 -23.42
N SER A 222 44.59 -9.39 -22.27
CA SER A 222 44.63 -10.86 -22.18
C SER A 222 43.73 -11.40 -21.05
N SER A 223 42.97 -12.42 -21.42
CA SER A 223 41.93 -13.21 -20.74
C SER A 223 42.42 -14.07 -19.56
N SER A 224 41.52 -14.39 -18.61
CA SER A 224 41.18 -15.77 -18.16
C SER A 224 40.07 -15.77 -17.07
N PRO A 225 39.10 -16.70 -17.09
CA PRO A 225 37.95 -16.78 -16.16
C PRO A 225 38.17 -17.78 -14.98
N PRO A 226 37.24 -17.88 -13.99
CA PRO A 226 37.48 -18.54 -12.69
C PRO A 226 37.03 -20.03 -12.64
N PRO A 227 37.48 -20.84 -11.66
CA PRO A 227 37.03 -22.21 -11.48
C PRO A 227 35.85 -22.37 -10.48
N PRO A 228 35.09 -23.49 -10.53
CA PRO A 228 33.80 -23.64 -9.82
C PRO A 228 33.76 -24.73 -8.72
N THR A 229 32.65 -24.71 -7.97
CA THR A 229 31.94 -25.84 -7.29
C THR A 229 32.49 -26.45 -5.99
N THR A 230 31.62 -26.55 -4.97
CA THR A 230 31.48 -27.74 -4.10
C THR A 230 30.05 -27.78 -3.53
N THR A 231 29.41 -28.96 -3.58
CA THR A 231 28.02 -29.25 -3.20
C THR A 231 27.98 -30.43 -2.22
N GLN A 232 26.88 -30.54 -1.46
CA GLN A 232 26.29 -31.72 -0.77
C GLN A 232 26.53 -31.91 0.75
N PRO A 233 25.70 -32.70 1.47
CA PRO A 233 24.24 -32.96 1.35
C PRO A 233 23.47 -32.93 2.72
N SER A 234 22.13 -32.89 2.68
CA SER A 234 21.23 -33.11 3.85
C SER A 234 21.16 -34.59 4.28
N PRO A 235 20.59 -34.91 5.47
CA PRO A 235 19.30 -35.62 5.46
C PRO A 235 18.36 -35.46 6.71
N PHE A 236 17.14 -36.00 6.54
CA PHE A 236 16.21 -36.65 7.51
C PHE A 236 14.81 -36.05 7.79
N ILE A 237 13.78 -36.85 7.45
CA ILE A 237 12.34 -36.79 7.78
C ILE A 237 12.04 -38.02 8.69
N PRO A 238 10.89 -38.12 9.41
CA PRO A 238 9.84 -39.02 8.89
C PRO A 238 8.36 -38.58 9.16
N ALA A 239 7.48 -39.33 8.51
CA ALA A 239 6.04 -39.12 8.24
C ALA A 239 5.08 -39.68 9.31
N VAL A 240 3.76 -39.72 8.95
CA VAL A 240 2.60 -40.53 9.44
C VAL A 240 1.42 -39.59 9.82
N SER A 241 0.15 -39.73 9.42
CA SER A 241 -0.59 -40.62 8.51
C SER A 241 -1.98 -40.02 8.19
N THR A 242 -2.56 -40.43 7.07
CA THR A 242 -3.90 -40.09 6.56
C THR A 242 -4.95 -41.08 7.05
N ILE A 243 -6.13 -40.65 7.53
CA ILE A 243 -7.39 -41.42 7.40
C ILE A 243 -8.58 -40.50 7.05
N LYS A 244 -9.39 -41.04 6.15
CA LYS A 244 -10.51 -40.53 5.37
C LYS A 244 -11.85 -40.47 6.12
N THR A 245 -12.64 -39.44 5.80
CA THR A 245 -14.08 -39.41 5.40
C THR A 245 -15.21 -39.97 6.30
N ARG A 246 -16.26 -39.13 6.43
CA ARG A 246 -17.68 -39.33 6.01
C ARG A 246 -18.77 -39.38 7.10
N SER A 247 -19.78 -38.52 6.86
CA SER A 247 -21.24 -38.65 7.10
C SER A 247 -21.87 -38.06 8.36
N GLN A 248 -22.64 -36.99 8.10
CA GLN A 248 -23.98 -36.66 8.57
C GLN A 248 -24.72 -37.69 9.46
N SER A 249 -25.33 -37.22 10.56
CA SER A 249 -26.79 -37.00 10.64
C SER A 249 -27.26 -36.52 12.03
N ASN A 250 -28.10 -35.48 12.03
CA ASN A 250 -29.24 -35.20 12.91
C ASN A 250 -29.10 -35.23 14.45
N ARG A 251 -29.13 -34.02 15.05
CA ARG A 251 -29.83 -33.77 16.31
C ARG A 251 -31.21 -33.21 16.00
N LYS A 252 -32.26 -33.89 16.45
CA LYS A 252 -33.53 -33.26 16.83
C LYS A 252 -33.75 -33.52 18.31
N ILE A 253 -34.02 -32.42 19.00
CA ILE A 253 -34.52 -32.30 20.35
C ILE A 253 -36.04 -32.16 20.22
N ASN A 254 -36.77 -32.78 21.16
CA ASN A 254 -38.22 -33.01 21.26
C ASN A 254 -38.75 -34.22 20.51
#